data_AF-A0A660TSX6-F1
#
_entry.id   AF-A0A660TSX6-F1
#
_cell.length_a   1.000
_cell.length_b   1.000
_cell.length_c   1.000
_cell.angle_alpha   90.00
_cell.angle_beta   90.00
_cell.angle_gamma   90.00
#
_symmetry.space_group_name_H-M   'P 1'
#
loop_
_entity.id
_entity.type
_entity.pdbx_description
1 polymer ?
#
loop_
_entity_poly.entity_id
_entity_poly.type
_entity_poly.pdbx_seq_one_letter_code
_entity_poly.pdbx_strand_id
1 'polypeptide(L)' 'MVRGLYTGASGMMAQMERIAVLSNNLANVNTPSYKRDSTLMKAFPEMLIHRINDDGVRVFPLGSYDLMPIVGKLGT' A
#
# COMPACT_ATOMS: atom_id res chain seq x y z
N MET A 1 -6.75 16.49 -8.84
CA MET A 1 -7.04 16.73 -7.40
C MET A 1 -7.39 15.45 -6.63
N VAL A 2 -8.28 14.59 -7.13
CA VAL A 2 -8.75 13.40 -6.40
C VAL A 2 -7.63 12.44 -5.96
N ARG A 3 -6.65 12.15 -6.82
CA ARG A 3 -5.49 11.29 -6.48
C ARG A 3 -4.66 11.83 -5.32
N GLY A 4 -4.43 13.14 -5.25
CA GLY A 4 -3.68 13.78 -4.17
C GLY A 4 -4.37 13.67 -2.82
N LEU A 5 -5.72 13.73 -2.80
CA LEU A 5 -6.51 13.51 -1.61
C LEU A 5 -6.35 12.08 -1.08
N TYR A 6 -6.40 11.07 -1.96
CA TYR A 6 -6.20 9.67 -1.57
C TYR A 6 -4.76 9.38 -1.12
N THR A 7 -3.76 9.93 -1.79
CA THR A 7 -2.36 9.81 -1.36
C THR A 7 -2.15 10.49 0.01
N GLY A 8 -2.70 11.67 0.21
CA GLY A 8 -2.64 12.40 1.48
C GLY A 8 -3.36 11.67 2.61
N ALA A 9 -4.58 11.18 2.36
CA ALA A 9 -5.34 10.40 3.32
C ALA A 9 -4.63 9.08 3.69
N SER A 10 -4.09 8.36 2.69
CA SER A 10 -3.33 7.12 2.93
C SER A 10 -2.05 7.39 3.73
N GLY A 11 -1.34 8.48 3.42
CA GLY A 11 -0.16 8.91 4.19
C GLY A 11 -0.51 9.29 5.63
N MET A 12 -1.62 10.01 5.84
CA MET A 12 -2.11 10.36 7.15
C MET A 12 -2.49 9.13 7.97
N MET A 13 -3.22 8.18 7.39
CA MET A 13 -3.59 6.92 8.04
C MET A 13 -2.35 6.11 8.45
N ALA A 14 -1.36 6.01 7.57
CA ALA A 14 -0.10 5.37 7.91
C ALA A 14 0.55 6.06 9.13
N GLN A 15 0.66 7.39 9.12
CA GLN A 15 1.27 8.11 10.24
C GLN A 15 0.49 7.97 11.56
N MET A 16 -0.85 7.92 11.51
CA MET A 16 -1.68 7.67 12.70
C MET A 16 -1.34 6.31 13.33
N GLU A 17 -1.19 5.27 12.51
CA GLU A 17 -0.83 3.93 13.00
C GLU A 17 0.57 3.91 13.64
N ARG A 18 1.54 4.61 13.05
CA ARG A 18 2.88 4.76 13.63
C ARG A 18 2.85 5.43 15.01
N ILE A 19 2.01 6.46 15.16
CA ILE A 19 1.85 7.15 16.44
C ILE A 19 1.21 6.22 17.47
N ALA A 20 0.22 5.41 17.08
CA ALA A 20 -0.41 4.44 17.98
C ALA A 20 0.58 3.40 18.50
N VAL A 21 1.41 2.81 17.63
CA VAL A 21 2.45 1.86 18.03
C VAL A 21 3.50 2.51 18.93
N LEU A 22 3.93 3.73 18.60
CA LEU A 22 4.87 4.48 19.44
C LEU A 22 4.28 4.75 20.84
N SER A 23 3.01 5.14 20.92
CA SER A 23 2.30 5.37 22.17
C SER A 23 2.23 4.10 23.02
N ASN A 24 1.92 2.95 22.40
CA ASN A 24 1.86 1.67 23.09
C ASN A 24 3.23 1.26 23.65
N ASN A 25 4.29 1.40 22.84
CA ASN A 25 5.66 1.14 23.29
C ASN A 25 6.11 2.06 24.42
N LEU A 26 5.70 3.32 24.40
CA LEU A 26 6.02 4.28 25.46
C LEU A 26 5.28 3.93 26.76
N ALA A 27 4.00 3.58 26.67
CA ALA A 27 3.21 3.16 27.84
C ALA A 27 3.80 1.90 28.50
N ASN A 28 4.34 0.98 27.70
CA ASN A 28 4.92 -0.28 28.15
C ASN A 28 6.45 -0.22 28.35
N VAL A 29 7.05 0.96 28.48
CA VAL A 29 8.52 1.07 28.63
C VAL A 29 9.03 0.49 29.96
N ASN A 30 8.21 0.53 31.00
CA ASN A 30 8.55 0.09 32.36
C ASN A 30 8.06 -1.31 32.69
N THR A 31 7.37 -1.99 31.76
CA THR A 31 6.88 -3.35 32.01
C THR A 31 8.02 -4.35 31.75
N PRO A 32 8.41 -5.15 32.76
CA PRO A 32 9.51 -6.09 32.60
C PRO A 32 9.16 -7.13 31.53
N SER A 33 10.13 -7.47 30.68
CA SER A 33 9.97 -8.43 29.56
C SER A 33 9.06 -8.00 28.41
N TYR A 34 8.69 -6.72 28.31
CA TYR A 34 7.95 -6.21 27.16
C TYR A 34 8.80 -6.17 25.88
N LYS A 35 8.23 -6.66 24.77
CA LYS A 35 8.85 -6.63 23.44
C LYS A 35 8.28 -5.44 22.66
N ARG A 36 9.16 -4.52 22.28
CA ARG A 36 8.76 -3.34 21.48
C ARG A 36 8.35 -3.77 20.08
N ASP A 37 7.29 -3.16 19.59
CA ASP A 37 6.84 -3.33 18.21
C ASP A 37 7.44 -2.24 17.30
N SER A 38 7.71 -2.56 16.04
CA SER A 38 8.28 -1.64 15.06
C SER A 38 7.45 -1.62 13.78
N THR A 39 6.90 -0.45 13.44
CA THR A 39 6.13 -0.29 12.21
C THR A 39 7.05 -0.16 11.00
N LEU A 40 6.89 -1.02 10.00
CA LEU A 40 7.52 -0.88 8.68
C LEU A 40 6.51 -0.30 7.69
N MET A 41 6.82 0.87 7.14
CA MET A 41 6.03 1.46 6.07
C MET A 41 6.71 1.22 4.73
N LYS A 42 5.95 0.73 3.77
CA LYS A 42 6.40 0.58 2.39
C LYS A 42 5.49 1.43 1.50
N ALA A 43 6.10 2.23 0.63
CA ALA A 43 5.34 2.88 -0.42
C ALA A 43 4.70 1.80 -1.30
N PHE A 44 3.41 1.92 -1.58
CA PHE A 44 2.74 1.02 -2.50
C PHE A 44 3.42 1.16 -3.87
N PRO A 45 4.07 0.10 -4.39
CA PRO A 45 4.84 0.20 -5.62
C PRO A 45 3.88 0.34 -6.80
N GLU A 46 3.75 1.58 -7.26
CA GLU A 46 2.98 1.99 -8.43
C GLU A 46 1.49 1.61 -8.38
N MET A 47 0.67 2.45 -9.00
CA MET A 47 -0.76 2.26 -8.92
C MET A 47 -1.13 1.04 -9.78
N LEU A 48 -1.41 -0.10 -9.14
CA LEU A 48 -2.15 -1.22 -9.73
C LEU A 48 -3.60 -0.77 -10.02
N ILE A 49 -3.80 0.25 -10.86
CA ILE A 49 -5.13 0.72 -11.29
C ILE A 49 -5.89 -0.42 -11.98
N HIS A 50 -5.19 -1.46 -12.46
CA HIS A 50 -5.80 -2.51 -13.24
C HIS A 50 -6.30 -3.75 -12.49
N ARG A 51 -6.00 -3.98 -11.20
CA ARG A 51 -6.26 -5.32 -10.64
C ARG A 51 -6.78 -5.34 -9.21
N ILE A 52 -8.05 -4.94 -9.06
CA ILE A 52 -8.89 -5.54 -8.01
C ILE A 52 -9.91 -6.52 -8.61
N ASN A 53 -10.32 -6.39 -9.88
CA ASN A 53 -11.41 -7.21 -10.44
C ASN A 53 -11.28 -7.59 -11.94
N ASP A 54 -10.20 -7.24 -12.64
CA ASP A 54 -10.14 -7.43 -14.10
C ASP A 54 -8.85 -8.15 -14.50
N ASP A 55 -8.98 -9.40 -14.92
CA ASP A 55 -7.83 -10.25 -15.26
C ASP A 55 -7.22 -9.91 -16.62
N GLY A 56 -7.68 -8.88 -17.34
CA GLY A 56 -7.00 -8.27 -18.51
C GLY A 56 -6.75 -9.18 -19.71
N VAL A 57 -7.04 -10.47 -19.55
CA VAL A 57 -6.66 -11.56 -20.42
C VAL A 57 -7.92 -12.04 -21.12
N ARG A 58 -7.99 -11.79 -22.43
CA ARG A 58 -8.97 -12.48 -23.27
C ARG A 58 -8.40 -13.84 -23.63
N VAL A 59 -9.08 -14.89 -23.19
CA VAL A 59 -8.78 -16.28 -23.56
C VAL A 59 -9.55 -16.62 -24.84
N PHE A 60 -8.85 -17.12 -25.85
CA PHE A 60 -9.43 -17.71 -27.06
C PHE A 60 -8.84 -19.11 -27.26
N PRO A 61 -9.43 -19.99 -28.08
CA PRO A 61 -9.07 -21.41 -28.13
C PRO A 61 -7.60 -21.70 -28.51
N LEU A 62 -6.88 -20.72 -29.05
CA LEU A 62 -5.49 -20.83 -29.51
C LEU A 62 -4.50 -19.95 -28.73
N GLY A 63 -4.91 -19.35 -27.60
CA GLY A 63 -4.01 -18.58 -26.75
C GLY A 63 -4.68 -17.51 -25.90
N SER A 64 -3.84 -16.71 -25.26
CA SER A 64 -4.22 -15.50 -24.53
C SER A 64 -3.36 -14.34 -24.99
N TYR A 65 -3.94 -13.15 -25.09
CA TYR A 65 -3.18 -11.92 -25.20
C TYR A 65 -3.69 -10.89 -24.21
N ASP A 66 -2.75 -10.10 -23.70
CA ASP A 66 -3.01 -9.01 -22.78
C ASP A 66 -3.50 -7.80 -23.59
N LEU A 67 -4.69 -7.30 -23.25
CA LEU A 67 -5.30 -6.15 -23.92
C LEU A 67 -4.78 -4.81 -23.38
N MET A 68 -4.17 -4.79 -22.20
CA MET A 68 -3.79 -3.52 -21.57
C MET A 68 -2.39 -3.08 -22.01
N PRO A 69 -2.23 -1.81 -22.44
CA PRO A 69 -0.90 -1.27 -22.69
C PRO A 69 -0.12 -1.32 -21.38
N ILE A 70 1.14 -1.73 -21.45
CA ILE A 70 2.05 -1.62 -20.31
C ILE A 70 2.19 -0.12 -20.04
N VAL A 71 1.39 0.40 -19.10
CA VAL A 71 1.56 1.78 -18.65
C VAL A 71 2.85 1.73 -17.84
N GLY A 72 3.95 2.08 -18.50
CA GLY A 72 5.26 2.18 -17.89
C GLY A 72 5.21 3.14 -16.70
N LYS A 73 6.27 3.07 -15.87
CA LYS A 73 6.41 3.87 -14.64
C LYS A 73 6.02 5.33 -14.89
N LEU A 74 4.84 5.72 -14.41
CA LEU A 74 4.37 7.10 -14.57
C LEU A 74 4.70 7.89 -13.30
N GLY A 75 5.83 8.59 -13.34
CA GLY A 75 6.24 9.56 -12.32
C GLY A 75 7.75 9.62 -12.06
N THR A 76 8.48 10.35 -12.90
CA THR A 76 9.14 11.58 -12.41
C THR A 76 8.24 12.75 -12.78
#